data_AF-A0A2H8TJ50-F1
#
_entry.id   AF-A0A2H8TJ50-F1
#
_cell.length_a   1.000
_cell.length_b   1.000
_cell.length_c   1.000
_cell.angle_alpha   90.00
_cell.angle_beta   90.00
_cell.angle_gamma   90.00
#
_symmetry.space_group_name_H-M   'P 1'
#
loop_
_entity.id
_entity.type
_entity.pdbx_description
1 polymer ?
#
loop_
_entity_poly.entity_id
_entity_poly.type
_entity_poly.pdbx_seq_one_letter_code
_entity_poly.pdbx_strand_id
1 'polypeptide(L)'
;MNSFENSAGAETLSTISLDSLPIEVFLMICERIDADTLVKSLMYVNKQFYEIISDNYLWKKRAMRTFNDCNVAFMLTSVYNENTFNWKQFTWHTELEDSCWAEYETKTTTTVFSGAHFSEVDAVIMARDGNHCISASRDRSICLWNTTIGTNNPVVHKIDSHLGWVWDLEIYDDHHFLSCSWDSKVKLWNTDNFTQISQPIQTFR
;
A
#
# COMPACT_ATOMS: atom_id res chain seq x y z
N MET A 1 40.59 44.01 -53.91
CA MET A 1 41.40 43.63 -52.73
C MET A 1 40.57 43.90 -51.48
N ASN A 2 40.03 42.83 -50.90
CA ASN A 2 39.97 42.56 -49.46
C ASN A 2 38.98 41.42 -49.23
N SER A 3 39.57 40.23 -49.22
CA SER A 3 39.10 39.03 -48.54
C SER A 3 38.90 39.34 -47.05
N PHE A 4 37.70 39.10 -46.55
CA PHE A 4 37.50 38.77 -45.15
C PHE A 4 36.66 37.50 -45.11
N GLU A 5 37.40 36.38 -45.01
CA GLU A 5 36.87 35.13 -44.48
C GLU A 5 36.31 35.42 -43.09
N ASN A 6 35.03 35.15 -42.91
CA ASN A 6 34.44 35.05 -41.58
C ASN A 6 34.10 33.58 -41.35
N SER A 7 35.13 32.81 -41.01
CA SER A 7 34.99 31.49 -40.40
C SER A 7 34.49 31.68 -38.97
N ALA A 8 33.20 31.93 -38.81
CA ALA A 8 32.56 31.81 -37.51
C ALA A 8 32.35 30.32 -37.26
N GLY A 9 33.28 29.71 -36.51
CA GLY A 9 33.16 28.35 -36.01
C GLY A 9 31.83 28.20 -35.28
N ALA A 10 30.99 27.31 -35.80
CA ALA A 10 29.87 26.79 -35.05
C ALA A 10 30.46 25.94 -33.92
N GLU A 11 30.64 26.54 -32.74
CA GLU A 11 30.73 25.80 -31.48
C GLU A 11 29.44 24.95 -31.39
N THR A 12 29.56 23.70 -31.85
CA THR A 12 28.58 22.69 -31.52
C THR A 12 28.67 22.52 -30.02
N LEU A 13 27.78 23.19 -29.28
CA LEU A 13 27.46 22.82 -27.91
C LEU A 13 27.25 21.30 -27.96
N SER A 14 28.23 20.54 -27.48
CA SER A 14 28.14 19.10 -27.39
C SER A 14 26.91 18.85 -26.54
N THR A 15 25.81 18.47 -27.18
CA THR A 15 24.54 18.20 -26.52
C THR A 15 24.81 17.05 -25.57
N ILE A 16 24.97 17.34 -24.28
CA ILE A 16 25.23 16.33 -23.25
C ILE A 16 23.99 15.43 -23.23
N SER A 17 24.12 14.22 -23.76
CA SER A 17 23.06 13.22 -23.76
C SER A 17 23.21 12.33 -22.53
N LEU A 18 22.10 11.85 -21.98
CA LEU A 18 22.15 10.92 -20.84
C LEU A 18 22.96 9.65 -21.15
N ASP A 19 22.95 9.19 -22.40
CA ASP A 19 23.68 7.98 -22.83
C ASP A 19 25.21 8.17 -22.79
N SER A 20 25.71 9.41 -22.80
CA SER A 20 27.14 9.73 -22.78
C SER A 20 27.73 9.88 -21.36
N LEU A 21 26.88 9.82 -20.34
CA LEU A 21 27.30 10.00 -18.95
C LEU A 21 27.92 8.72 -18.36
N PRO A 22 28.88 8.85 -17.43
CA PRO A 22 29.29 7.74 -16.58
C PRO A 22 28.08 7.15 -15.84
N ILE A 23 28.07 5.82 -15.66
CA ILE A 23 26.95 5.10 -15.07
C ILE A 23 26.63 5.59 -13.65
N GLU A 24 27.64 6.00 -12.88
CA GLU A 24 27.48 6.53 -11.53
C GLU A 24 26.69 7.85 -11.53
N VAL A 25 26.99 8.73 -12.50
CA VAL A 25 26.29 10.02 -12.65
C VAL A 25 24.85 9.78 -13.10
N PHE A 26 24.65 8.85 -14.05
CA PHE A 26 23.31 8.43 -14.46
C PHE A 26 22.48 7.88 -13.30
N LEU A 27 23.06 7.03 -12.45
CA LEU A 27 22.40 6.48 -11.26
C LEU A 27 22.07 7.57 -10.22
N MET A 28 22.95 8.58 -10.05
CA MET A 28 22.66 9.73 -9.19
C MET A 28 21.47 10.54 -9.68
N ILE A 29 21.32 10.70 -11.00
CA ILE A 29 20.15 11.34 -11.60
C ILE A 29 18.90 10.49 -11.32
N CYS A 30 18.98 9.18 -11.56
CA CYS A 30 17.87 8.24 -11.33
C CYS A 30 17.44 8.21 -9.85
N GLU A 31 18.35 8.37 -8.90
CA GLU A 31 18.03 8.42 -7.46
C GLU A 31 17.10 9.59 -7.08
N ARG A 32 17.08 10.66 -7.88
CA ARG A 32 16.23 11.85 -7.65
C ARG A 32 14.95 11.88 -8.46
N ILE A 33 14.77 10.92 -9.36
CA ILE A 33 13.57 10.81 -10.19
C ILE A 33 12.60 9.84 -9.52
N ASP A 34 11.30 10.11 -9.61
CA ASP A 34 10.24 9.23 -9.10
C ASP A 34 10.33 7.83 -9.73
N ALA A 35 10.13 6.79 -8.93
CA ALA A 35 10.15 5.40 -9.42
C ALA A 35 9.21 5.19 -10.61
N ASP A 36 8.05 5.86 -10.63
CA ASP A 36 7.07 5.73 -11.70
C ASP A 36 7.61 6.24 -13.04
N THR A 37 8.26 7.40 -13.04
CA THR A 37 8.89 8.00 -14.23
C THR A 37 10.05 7.13 -14.74
N LEU A 38 10.82 6.52 -13.83
CA LEU A 38 11.89 5.59 -14.22
C LEU A 38 11.33 4.37 -14.96
N VAL A 39 10.32 3.72 -14.37
CA VAL A 39 9.79 2.44 -14.86
C VAL A 39 8.90 2.63 -16.10
N LYS A 40 8.05 3.66 -16.13
CA LYS A 40 7.09 3.88 -17.22
C LYS A 40 7.64 4.70 -18.39
N SER A 41 8.70 5.47 -18.18
CA SER A 41 9.26 6.34 -19.22
C SER A 41 10.71 5.98 -19.52
N LEU A 42 11.62 6.15 -18.55
CA LEU A 42 13.06 6.10 -18.81
C LEU A 42 13.54 4.72 -19.28
N MET A 43 12.97 3.63 -18.75
CA MET A 43 13.26 2.25 -19.18
C MET A 43 12.92 1.99 -20.66
N TYR A 44 11.97 2.72 -21.26
CA TYR A 44 11.54 2.52 -22.64
C TYR A 44 12.28 3.43 -23.63
N VAL A 45 13.15 4.32 -23.17
CA VAL A 45 13.90 5.24 -24.04
C VAL A 45 15.01 4.51 -24.80
N ASN A 46 15.78 3.66 -24.13
CA ASN A 46 16.91 2.92 -24.70
C ASN A 46 17.13 1.59 -23.96
N LYS A 47 17.62 0.57 -24.67
CA LYS A 47 18.05 -0.72 -24.12
C LYS A 47 19.08 -0.56 -23.00
N GLN A 48 20.03 0.37 -23.12
CA GLN A 48 21.02 0.61 -22.08
C GLN A 48 20.37 1.08 -20.76
N PHE A 49 19.38 1.98 -20.82
CA PHE A 49 18.66 2.42 -19.63
C PHE A 49 17.80 1.31 -19.05
N TYR A 50 17.18 0.48 -19.90
CA TYR A 50 16.45 -0.70 -19.44
C TYR A 50 17.34 -1.63 -18.61
N GLU A 51 18.55 -1.93 -19.10
CA GLU A 51 19.49 -2.82 -18.41
C GLU A 51 19.97 -2.22 -17.07
N ILE A 52 20.33 -0.93 -17.06
CA ILE A 52 20.80 -0.25 -15.84
C ILE A 52 19.70 -0.14 -14.79
N ILE A 53 18.49 0.27 -15.17
CA ILE A 53 17.36 0.46 -14.23
C ILE A 53 16.78 -0.89 -13.79
N SER A 54 16.95 -1.95 -14.58
CA SER A 54 16.52 -3.30 -14.17
C SER A 54 17.42 -3.93 -13.11
N ASP A 55 18.61 -3.39 -12.87
CA ASP A 55 19.50 -3.84 -11.80
C ASP A 55 18.90 -3.53 -10.41
N ASN A 56 19.07 -4.47 -9.49
CA ASN A 56 18.66 -4.35 -8.10
C ASN A 56 19.41 -3.27 -7.33
N TYR A 57 20.60 -2.84 -7.77
CA TYR A 57 21.42 -1.87 -7.02
C TYR A 57 20.67 -0.57 -6.71
N LEU A 58 20.06 0.05 -7.73
CA LEU A 58 19.32 1.31 -7.57
C LEU A 58 18.15 1.16 -6.57
N TRP A 59 17.36 0.10 -6.75
CA TRP A 59 16.17 -0.16 -5.96
C TRP A 59 16.48 -0.55 -4.52
N LYS A 60 17.51 -1.39 -4.30
CA LYS A 60 18.00 -1.73 -2.96
C LYS A 60 18.48 -0.48 -2.23
N LYS A 61 19.25 0.38 -2.90
CA LYS A 61 19.72 1.65 -2.29
C LYS A 61 18.55 2.55 -1.89
N ARG A 62 17.53 2.68 -2.74
CA ARG A 62 16.32 3.47 -2.46
C ARG A 62 15.51 2.88 -1.29
N ALA A 63 15.22 1.58 -1.31
CA ALA A 63 14.51 0.90 -0.23
C ALA A 63 15.23 1.07 1.12
N MET A 64 16.56 0.89 1.16
CA MET A 64 17.34 1.05 2.38
C MET A 64 17.34 2.49 2.90
N ARG A 65 17.26 3.49 2.02
CA ARG A 65 17.12 4.90 2.42
C ARG A 65 15.76 5.18 3.05
N THR A 66 14.68 4.64 2.49
CA THR A 66 13.32 4.84 3.02
C THR A 66 13.14 4.15 4.37
N PHE A 67 13.69 2.94 4.51
CA PHE A 67 13.56 2.12 5.70
C PHE A 67 14.81 2.13 6.58
N ASN A 68 15.54 3.25 6.62
CA ASN A 68 16.86 3.37 7.25
C ASN A 68 16.89 2.93 8.74
N ASP A 69 15.72 2.84 9.39
CA ASP A 69 15.53 2.40 10.79
C ASP A 69 14.74 1.08 10.95
N CYS A 70 14.16 0.54 9.87
CA CYS A 70 13.37 -0.69 9.90
C CYS A 70 14.19 -1.83 9.31
N ASN A 71 14.33 -2.93 10.05
CA ASN A 71 14.95 -4.13 9.49
C ASN A 71 14.04 -4.62 8.35
N VAL A 72 14.41 -4.35 7.09
CA VAL A 72 13.63 -4.73 5.90
C VAL A 72 13.37 -6.25 5.88
N ALA A 73 14.26 -7.03 6.51
CA ALA A 73 14.10 -8.47 6.76
C ALA A 73 12.95 -8.84 7.73
N PHE A 74 12.38 -7.90 8.48
CA PHE A 74 11.20 -8.11 9.33
C PHE A 74 9.89 -7.86 8.55
N MET A 75 9.90 -6.91 7.61
CA MET A 75 8.76 -6.68 6.70
C MET A 75 8.66 -7.77 5.63
N LEU A 76 9.81 -8.28 5.20
CA LEU A 76 9.89 -9.41 4.29
C LEU A 76 9.93 -10.69 5.12
N THR A 77 8.76 -11.31 5.31
CA THR A 77 8.52 -12.61 5.99
C THR A 77 9.63 -13.66 5.75
N SER A 78 9.61 -14.77 6.50
CA SER A 78 10.62 -15.86 6.56
C SER A 78 11.06 -16.54 5.23
N VAL A 79 10.61 -16.03 4.08
CA VAL A 79 10.95 -16.41 2.70
C VAL A 79 11.98 -15.44 2.07
N TYR A 80 12.53 -14.49 2.84
CA TYR A 80 13.50 -13.51 2.32
C TYR A 80 14.79 -14.16 1.80
N ASN A 81 15.01 -14.05 0.49
CA ASN A 81 16.30 -14.26 -0.16
C ASN A 81 16.61 -13.01 -0.98
N GLU A 82 17.73 -12.35 -0.66
CA GLU A 82 18.11 -11.06 -1.24
C GLU A 82 18.18 -11.08 -2.77
N ASN A 83 18.53 -12.26 -3.33
CA ASN A 83 18.77 -12.44 -4.76
C ASN A 83 17.50 -12.79 -5.55
N THR A 84 16.44 -13.25 -4.89
CA THR A 84 15.15 -13.55 -5.55
C THR A 84 14.11 -12.48 -5.30
N PHE A 85 14.35 -11.57 -4.36
CA PHE A 85 13.42 -10.50 -4.03
C PHE A 85 13.36 -9.45 -5.15
N ASN A 86 12.15 -9.08 -5.56
CA ASN A 86 11.93 -8.06 -6.58
C ASN A 86 12.00 -6.66 -5.96
N TRP A 87 13.22 -6.17 -5.73
CA TRP A 87 13.49 -4.85 -5.16
C TRP A 87 12.84 -3.72 -5.95
N LYS A 88 12.82 -3.84 -7.27
CA LYS A 88 12.19 -2.87 -8.16
C LYS A 88 10.71 -2.71 -7.86
N GLN A 89 9.96 -3.82 -7.85
CA GLN A 89 8.53 -3.79 -7.60
C GLN A 89 8.22 -3.27 -6.19
N PHE A 90 8.94 -3.75 -5.18
CA PHE A 90 8.76 -3.31 -3.80
C PHE A 90 8.95 -1.79 -3.65
N THR A 91 10.10 -1.28 -4.09
CA THR A 91 10.42 0.15 -3.96
C THR A 91 9.46 1.02 -4.76
N TRP A 92 9.08 0.59 -5.96
CA TRP A 92 8.10 1.29 -6.78
C TRP A 92 6.74 1.38 -6.07
N HIS A 93 6.25 0.30 -5.47
CA HIS A 93 5.01 0.32 -4.71
C HIS A 93 5.10 1.23 -3.48
N THR A 94 6.15 1.13 -2.68
CA THR A 94 6.33 1.97 -1.49
C THR A 94 6.35 3.46 -1.85
N GLU A 95 7.11 3.86 -2.87
CA GLU A 95 7.16 5.27 -3.26
C GLU A 95 5.84 5.77 -3.85
N LEU A 96 5.11 4.92 -4.55
CA LEU A 96 3.77 5.26 -5.02
C LEU A 96 2.79 5.45 -3.85
N GLU A 97 2.86 4.60 -2.83
CA GLU A 97 2.06 4.75 -1.61
C GLU A 97 2.42 6.05 -0.90
N ASP A 98 3.72 6.33 -0.69
CA ASP A 98 4.21 7.57 -0.09
C ASP A 98 3.73 8.81 -0.88
N SER A 99 3.79 8.75 -2.21
CA SER A 99 3.30 9.82 -3.08
C SER A 99 1.77 10.00 -2.99
N CYS A 100 1.01 8.90 -2.92
CA CYS A 100 -0.43 8.96 -2.71
C CYS A 100 -0.79 9.60 -1.36
N TRP A 101 -0.05 9.25 -0.30
CA TRP A 101 -0.25 9.81 1.04
C TRP A 101 0.24 11.25 1.17
N ALA A 102 1.26 11.67 0.42
CA ALA A 102 1.68 13.08 0.39
C ALA A 102 0.58 14.02 -0.13
N GLU A 103 -0.25 13.51 -1.04
CA GLU A 103 -1.40 14.23 -1.61
C GLU A 103 -2.74 13.77 -1.00
N TYR A 104 -2.73 13.30 0.26
CA TYR A 104 -3.93 12.73 0.89
C TYR A 104 -5.13 13.70 0.90
N GLU A 105 -4.91 15.01 1.04
CA GLU A 105 -5.98 16.01 1.07
C GLU A 105 -6.76 16.10 -0.25
N THR A 106 -6.10 15.83 -1.38
CA THR A 106 -6.69 15.95 -2.72
C THR A 106 -7.11 14.60 -3.29
N LYS A 107 -6.39 13.52 -2.94
CA LYS A 107 -6.63 12.16 -3.44
C LYS A 107 -7.55 11.33 -2.54
N THR A 108 -7.73 11.69 -1.28
CA THR A 108 -8.62 10.95 -0.38
C THR A 108 -10.05 11.43 -0.54
N THR A 109 -10.98 10.50 -0.75
CA THR A 109 -12.41 10.80 -0.68
C THR A 109 -12.95 10.30 0.65
N THR A 110 -13.55 11.20 1.44
CA THR A 110 -14.19 10.81 2.69
C THR A 110 -15.67 10.55 2.43
N THR A 111 -16.11 9.32 2.65
CA THR A 111 -17.53 8.95 2.64
C THR A 111 -18.00 8.75 4.07
N VAL A 112 -19.09 9.44 4.44
CA VAL A 112 -19.69 9.30 5.77
C VAL A 112 -21.02 8.59 5.61
N PHE A 113 -21.14 7.43 6.26
CA PHE A 113 -22.38 6.68 6.32
C PHE A 113 -22.99 6.77 7.71
N SER A 114 -24.21 7.31 7.79
CA SER A 114 -24.98 7.38 9.03
C SER A 114 -26.01 6.25 9.08
N GLY A 115 -26.23 5.68 10.27
CA GLY A 115 -27.30 4.72 10.52
C GLY A 115 -26.93 3.23 10.45
N ALA A 116 -25.68 2.88 10.17
CA ALA A 116 -25.23 1.49 10.31
C ALA A 116 -25.21 1.05 11.78
N HIS A 117 -24.58 1.86 12.63
CA HIS A 117 -24.55 1.67 14.08
C HIS A 117 -25.33 2.77 14.78
N PHE A 118 -26.04 2.43 15.85
CA PHE A 118 -26.78 3.41 16.67
C PHE A 118 -26.05 3.76 17.98
N SER A 119 -24.86 3.23 18.19
CA SER A 119 -23.97 3.54 19.31
C SER A 119 -22.51 3.60 18.82
N GLU A 120 -21.58 3.85 19.73
CA GLU A 120 -20.16 4.00 19.44
C GLU A 120 -19.58 2.74 18.79
N VAL A 121 -18.69 2.93 17.82
CA VAL A 121 -17.92 1.87 17.17
C VAL A 121 -16.59 1.76 17.91
N ASP A 122 -16.38 0.63 18.59
CA ASP A 122 -15.18 0.43 19.43
C ASP A 122 -14.06 -0.29 18.66
N ALA A 123 -14.37 -1.05 17.62
CA ALA A 123 -13.37 -1.81 16.86
C ALA A 123 -13.69 -1.88 15.36
N VAL A 124 -12.62 -1.94 14.55
CA VAL A 124 -12.68 -2.08 13.10
C VAL A 124 -11.52 -2.95 12.60
N ILE A 125 -11.80 -3.89 11.72
CA ILE A 125 -10.80 -4.73 11.07
C ILE A 125 -11.03 -4.77 9.56
N MET A 126 -9.95 -4.86 8.78
CA MET A 126 -10.02 -5.07 7.34
C MET A 126 -10.07 -6.57 7.03
N ALA A 127 -11.02 -7.00 6.21
CA ALA A 127 -10.99 -8.36 5.71
C ALA A 127 -9.77 -8.54 4.80
N ARG A 128 -9.24 -9.78 4.74
CA ARG A 128 -8.00 -10.07 4.01
C ARG A 128 -8.13 -9.92 2.49
N ASP A 129 -9.36 -9.85 1.98
CA ASP A 129 -9.65 -9.59 0.58
C ASP A 129 -9.40 -8.13 0.15
N GLY A 130 -9.18 -7.22 1.11
CA GLY A 130 -8.93 -5.80 0.88
C GLY A 130 -10.15 -4.98 0.43
N ASN A 131 -11.28 -5.63 0.15
CA ASN A 131 -12.50 -5.01 -0.36
C ASN A 131 -13.62 -4.95 0.67
N HIS A 132 -13.44 -5.62 1.81
CA HIS A 132 -14.40 -5.59 2.90
C HIS A 132 -13.77 -5.11 4.21
N CYS A 133 -14.60 -4.49 5.03
CA CYS A 133 -14.26 -4.01 6.37
C CYS A 133 -15.34 -4.49 7.35
N ILE A 134 -14.96 -4.80 8.57
CA ILE A 134 -15.85 -5.27 9.63
C ILE A 134 -15.74 -4.31 10.80
N SER A 135 -16.88 -3.76 11.24
CA SER A 135 -16.94 -2.90 12.42
C SER A 135 -17.77 -3.53 13.53
N ALA A 136 -17.38 -3.27 14.78
CA ALA A 136 -18.08 -3.69 15.98
C ALA A 136 -18.48 -2.48 16.82
N SER A 137 -19.66 -2.56 17.43
CA SER A 137 -20.24 -1.45 18.18
C SER A 137 -20.83 -1.87 19.53
N ARG A 138 -20.94 -0.88 20.42
CA ARG A 138 -21.73 -0.94 21.66
C ARG A 138 -23.22 -1.15 21.42
N ASP A 139 -23.67 -0.99 20.18
CA ASP A 139 -25.03 -1.33 19.75
C ASP A 139 -25.28 -2.85 19.72
N ARG A 140 -24.23 -3.64 20.04
CA ARG A 140 -24.14 -5.11 20.12
C ARG A 140 -24.10 -5.80 18.76
N SER A 141 -24.03 -5.01 17.70
CA SER A 141 -23.98 -5.51 16.33
C SER A 141 -22.57 -5.45 15.75
N ILE A 142 -22.39 -6.28 14.74
CA ILE A 142 -21.24 -6.27 13.84
C ILE A 142 -21.76 -5.94 12.46
N CYS A 143 -21.10 -5.01 11.76
CA CYS A 143 -21.44 -4.64 10.39
C CYS A 143 -20.33 -5.04 9.43
N LEU A 144 -20.71 -5.61 8.30
CA LEU A 144 -19.86 -5.79 7.13
C LEU A 144 -20.05 -4.62 6.18
N TRP A 145 -18.93 -4.07 5.75
CA TRP A 145 -18.83 -2.95 4.83
C TRP A 145 -18.12 -3.37 3.56
N ASN A 146 -18.62 -2.92 2.42
CA ASN A 146 -17.92 -2.93 1.17
C ASN A 146 -17.13 -1.61 1.04
N THR A 147 -15.81 -1.71 0.92
CA THR A 147 -14.90 -0.56 0.81
C THR A 147 -14.70 -0.10 -0.63
N THR A 148 -15.37 -0.74 -1.59
CA THR A 148 -15.30 -0.35 -3.01
C THR A 148 -15.91 1.04 -3.21
N ILE A 149 -15.09 1.94 -3.74
CA ILE A 149 -15.45 3.33 -4.03
C ILE A 149 -16.66 3.38 -4.98
N GLY A 150 -17.61 4.28 -4.70
CA GLY A 150 -18.79 4.49 -5.55
C GLY A 150 -20.02 3.64 -5.19
N THR A 151 -19.96 2.87 -4.10
CA THR A 151 -21.11 2.11 -3.61
C THR A 151 -22.08 3.02 -2.84
N ASN A 152 -23.34 3.13 -3.28
CA ASN A 152 -24.35 3.96 -2.62
C ASN A 152 -24.76 3.46 -1.22
N ASN A 153 -24.66 2.15 -0.96
CA ASN A 153 -24.86 1.56 0.35
C ASN A 153 -23.67 0.65 0.68
N PRO A 154 -22.71 1.12 1.50
CA PRO A 154 -21.54 0.34 1.83
C PRO A 154 -21.85 -0.78 2.82
N VAL A 155 -22.98 -0.74 3.54
CA VAL A 155 -23.34 -1.82 4.47
C VAL A 155 -23.90 -3.01 3.71
N VAL A 156 -23.16 -4.11 3.75
CA VAL A 156 -23.55 -5.39 3.13
C VAL A 156 -24.40 -6.21 4.10
N HIS A 157 -23.94 -6.33 5.35
CA HIS A 157 -24.63 -7.06 6.40
C HIS A 157 -24.54 -6.33 7.74
N LYS A 158 -25.61 -6.43 8.53
CA LYS A 158 -25.64 -6.05 9.94
C LYS A 158 -26.18 -7.23 10.75
N ILE A 159 -25.45 -7.62 11.77
CA ILE A 159 -25.76 -8.80 12.58
C ILE A 159 -25.80 -8.42 14.04
N ASP A 160 -26.92 -8.68 14.71
CA ASP A 160 -27.01 -8.65 16.17
C ASP A 160 -26.20 -9.82 16.74
N SER A 161 -24.95 -9.51 17.06
CA SER A 161 -23.91 -10.49 17.31
C SER A 161 -23.89 -10.97 18.75
N HIS A 162 -24.11 -10.08 19.73
CA HIS A 162 -23.91 -10.34 21.15
C HIS A 162 -25.04 -9.77 22.00
N LEU A 163 -25.10 -10.20 23.28
CA LEU A 163 -26.05 -9.64 24.25
C LEU A 163 -25.51 -8.39 24.96
N GLY A 164 -24.20 -8.16 24.89
CA GLY A 164 -23.50 -7.00 25.43
C GLY A 164 -22.69 -6.27 24.36
N TRP A 165 -22.05 -5.17 24.74
CA TRP A 165 -21.24 -4.35 23.84
C TRP A 165 -20.13 -5.16 23.20
N VAL A 166 -19.95 -5.03 21.89
CA VAL A 166 -18.80 -5.61 21.19
C VAL A 166 -17.72 -4.55 21.19
N TRP A 167 -16.60 -4.86 21.84
CA TRP A 167 -15.55 -3.90 22.12
C TRP A 167 -14.25 -4.23 21.38
N ASP A 168 -14.14 -5.43 20.80
CA ASP A 168 -12.96 -5.82 20.03
C ASP A 168 -13.29 -6.82 18.92
N LEU A 169 -12.46 -6.80 17.89
CA LEU A 169 -12.49 -7.68 16.72
C LEU A 169 -11.05 -8.09 16.36
N GLU A 170 -10.85 -9.38 16.10
CA GLU A 170 -9.53 -9.90 15.70
C GLU A 170 -9.65 -10.85 14.51
N ILE A 171 -8.76 -10.72 13.54
CA ILE A 171 -8.65 -11.66 12.41
C ILE A 171 -7.92 -12.91 12.91
N TYR A 172 -8.57 -14.06 12.81
CA TYR A 172 -7.97 -15.32 13.20
C TYR A 172 -7.23 -15.97 12.02
N ASP A 173 -7.87 -16.03 10.86
CA ASP A 173 -7.28 -16.52 9.61
C ASP A 173 -7.91 -15.83 8.40
N ASP A 174 -7.64 -16.35 7.20
CA ASP A 174 -8.10 -15.77 5.93
C ASP A 174 -9.64 -15.75 5.79
N HIS A 175 -10.34 -16.63 6.51
CA HIS A 175 -11.78 -16.84 6.39
C HIS A 175 -12.54 -16.64 7.71
N HIS A 176 -11.86 -16.27 8.79
CA HIS A 176 -12.44 -16.23 10.12
C HIS A 176 -12.00 -15.04 10.95
N PHE A 177 -12.93 -14.52 11.73
CA PHE A 177 -12.68 -13.46 12.70
C PHE A 177 -13.37 -13.75 14.03
N LEU A 178 -12.81 -13.20 15.09
CA LEU A 178 -13.30 -13.29 16.45
C LEU A 178 -13.94 -11.97 16.86
N SER A 179 -15.02 -12.06 17.65
CA SER A 179 -15.61 -10.91 18.31
C SER A 179 -15.66 -11.10 19.81
N CYS A 180 -15.27 -10.05 20.54
CA CYS A 180 -15.23 -10.03 22.00
C CYS A 180 -16.28 -9.07 22.53
N SER A 181 -17.05 -9.53 23.53
CA SER A 181 -18.17 -8.76 24.07
C SER A 181 -18.21 -8.72 25.60
N TRP A 182 -18.89 -7.71 26.12
CA TRP A 182 -19.27 -7.58 27.53
C TRP A 182 -20.21 -8.69 28.03
N ASP A 183 -20.79 -9.51 27.14
CA ASP A 183 -21.55 -10.71 27.54
C ASP A 183 -20.69 -11.88 28.03
N SER A 184 -19.38 -11.63 28.24
CA SER A 184 -18.37 -12.61 28.68
C SER A 184 -18.21 -13.78 27.72
N LYS A 185 -18.48 -13.55 26.43
CA LYS A 185 -18.31 -14.55 25.37
C LYS A 185 -17.44 -14.01 24.25
N VAL A 186 -16.67 -14.93 23.68
CA VAL A 186 -15.99 -14.76 22.40
C VAL A 186 -16.71 -15.61 21.36
N LYS A 187 -17.02 -15.02 20.20
CA LYS A 187 -17.67 -15.73 19.09
C LYS A 187 -16.74 -15.78 17.88
N LEU A 188 -16.74 -16.94 17.22
CA LEU A 188 -16.04 -17.15 15.95
C LEU A 188 -17.02 -17.02 14.79
N TRP A 189 -16.64 -16.20 13.82
CA TRP A 189 -17.40 -15.89 12.64
C TRP A 189 -16.64 -16.27 11.39
N ASN A 190 -17.37 -16.67 10.35
CA ASN A 190 -16.83 -16.84 9.01
C ASN A 190 -16.96 -15.53 8.22
N THR A 191 -15.90 -15.08 7.55
CA THR A 191 -15.90 -13.84 6.74
C THR A 191 -16.63 -13.99 5.41
N ASP A 192 -16.77 -15.18 4.85
CA ASP A 192 -17.36 -15.35 3.52
C ASP A 192 -18.90 -15.30 3.59
N ASN A 193 -19.47 -15.89 4.63
CA ASN A 193 -20.92 -15.98 4.81
C ASN A 193 -21.45 -15.22 6.03
N PHE A 194 -20.56 -14.61 6.84
CA PHE A 194 -20.91 -13.87 8.05
C PHE A 194 -21.76 -14.67 9.05
N THR A 195 -21.58 -15.98 9.09
CA THR A 195 -22.26 -16.85 10.05
C THR A 195 -21.37 -17.19 11.24
N GLN A 196 -22.00 -17.35 12.41
CA GLN A 196 -21.33 -17.84 13.60
C GLN A 196 -21.08 -19.35 13.46
N ILE A 197 -19.83 -19.78 13.57
CA ILE A 197 -19.44 -21.18 13.32
C ILE A 197 -19.52 -22.05 14.57
N SER A 198 -19.10 -21.51 15.72
CA SER A 198 -18.94 -22.29 16.95
C SER A 198 -19.89 -21.85 18.05
N GLN A 199 -20.06 -22.72 19.06
CA GLN A 199 -20.61 -22.26 20.33
C GLN A 199 -19.72 -21.15 20.91
N PRO A 200 -20.32 -20.11 21.53
CA PRO A 200 -19.56 -19.03 22.11
C PRO A 200 -18.63 -19.58 23.19
N ILE A 201 -17.35 -19.25 23.10
CA ILE A 201 -16.38 -19.58 24.14
C ILE A 201 -16.68 -18.67 25.31
N GLN A 202 -17.20 -19.24 26.41
CA GLN A 202 -17.34 -18.53 27.67
C GLN A 202 -15.95 -18.41 28.29
N THR A 203 -15.47 -17.19 28.46
CA THR A 203 -14.32 -16.94 29.32
C THR A 203 -14.86 -16.83 30.75
N PHE A 204 -14.52 -17.81 31.59
CA PHE A 204 -14.96 -17.82 32.98
C PHE A 204 -14.41 -16.60 33.72
N ARG A 205 -15.23 -16.06 34.63
CA ARG A 205 -14.86 -15.03 35.61
C ARG A 205 -14.58 -15.67 36.96
#